data_AF-A0AAT9MB89-F1
#
_entry.id   AF-A0AAT9MB89-F1
#
_cell.length_a   1.000
_cell.length_b   1.000
_cell.length_c   1.000
_cell.angle_alpha   90.00
_cell.angle_beta   90.00
_cell.angle_gamma   90.00
#
_symmetry.space_group_name_H-M   'P 1'
#
loop_
_entity.id
_entity.type
_entity.pdbx_description
1 polymer ?
#
loop_
_entity_poly.entity_id
_entity_poly.type
_entity_poly.pdbx_seq_one_letter_code
_entity_poly.pdbx_strand_id
1 'polypeptide(L)'
;MPSLNVKQEKHQSLAGYSLPPANSHEIDLFSLVEVLWQAKRRILATVFAFACVGLLLSFLLPQKWTSQAIVTPAESVQWQGLERTLTALRVLDMEVSVDRASVFNLFIKKFSSPSLLEEYLRSSPYVMDQLKGAQIDEQDLHRAIVVLSEKMKAVDSNAGKKNETSLFTSWTLSFTAPTREEAQKVLAGYIQYISDIVVKETLENIRNQLEIKTRYEQEKLAMDRVRLKNQLDANIQRLHYSLEIANAAGIKRPVYSNGQAVKDDPDFSISLGADGISRKLEIEKGVTDVAEIDGDLRNRQYHVEQLAAMNVSDVKFTPFKYQLSPSLPVKKDGPGKAVIIILAALIGGMMACGGVLLRHAMVSRKMENALAIDERLV
;
A
#
# COMPACT_ATOMS: atom_id res chain seq x y z
N MET A 1 -86.17 36.73 25.86
CA MET A 1 -86.67 35.36 26.18
C MET A 1 -85.71 34.34 25.56
N PRO A 2 -85.52 33.14 26.13
CA PRO A 2 -85.77 32.75 27.53
C PRO A 2 -84.66 31.90 28.21
N SER A 3 -84.63 31.95 29.54
CA SER A 3 -84.36 30.87 30.53
C SER A 3 -83.27 29.79 30.34
N LEU A 4 -82.40 29.67 31.35
CA LEU A 4 -81.89 28.48 32.08
C LEU A 4 -81.08 29.06 33.29
N ASN A 5 -81.32 28.85 34.59
CA ASN A 5 -82.10 27.87 35.38
C ASN A 5 -81.58 26.42 35.18
N VAL A 6 -81.35 25.54 36.17
CA VAL A 6 -81.61 25.43 37.64
C VAL A 6 -80.32 24.78 38.25
N LYS A 7 -79.88 24.82 39.53
CA LYS A 7 -80.45 25.03 40.89
C LYS A 7 -79.40 25.70 41.82
N GLN A 8 -79.73 25.91 43.11
CA GLN A 8 -78.78 25.94 44.24
C GLN A 8 -79.00 24.73 45.17
N GLU A 9 -77.96 24.22 45.82
CA GLU A 9 -77.97 23.58 47.15
C GLU A 9 -76.54 23.09 47.53
N LYS A 10 -76.12 22.90 48.79
CA LYS A 10 -76.26 23.73 50.01
C LYS A 10 -75.34 23.15 51.11
N HIS A 11 -74.52 24.00 51.74
CA HIS A 11 -73.88 23.81 53.07
C HIS A 11 -72.94 22.61 53.37
N GLN A 12 -72.01 22.90 54.32
CA GLN A 12 -71.29 21.98 55.22
C GLN A 12 -70.26 21.03 54.57
N SER A 13 -69.11 20.73 55.22
CA SER A 13 -68.52 21.27 56.46
C SER A 13 -66.98 21.12 56.42
N LEU A 14 -66.26 21.76 57.35
CA LEU A 14 -64.83 21.47 57.52
C LEU A 14 -64.63 20.04 58.06
N ALA A 15 -63.78 19.27 57.38
CA ALA A 15 -63.05 18.14 57.94
C ALA A 15 -61.59 18.25 57.44
N GLY A 16 -60.62 18.07 58.34
CA GLY A 16 -59.23 18.35 58.03
C GLY A 16 -58.60 17.29 57.13
N TYR A 17 -57.76 17.72 56.18
CA TYR A 17 -56.74 16.84 55.62
C TYR A 17 -55.73 16.51 56.73
N SER A 18 -55.74 15.27 57.21
CA SER A 18 -54.64 14.74 58.01
C SER A 18 -53.40 14.65 57.13
N LEU A 19 -52.42 15.51 57.38
CA LEU A 19 -51.08 15.36 56.82
C LEU A 19 -50.57 13.95 57.16
N PRO A 20 -50.05 13.18 56.20
CA PRO A 20 -49.37 11.93 56.52
C PRO A 20 -48.15 12.24 57.43
N PRO A 21 -47.80 11.35 58.37
CA PRO A 21 -46.61 11.54 59.18
C PRO A 21 -45.38 11.64 58.26
N ALA A 22 -44.50 12.60 58.54
CA ALA A 22 -43.30 12.83 57.75
C ALA A 22 -42.32 11.65 57.95
N ASN A 23 -42.36 10.68 57.02
CA ASN A 23 -41.35 9.63 56.95
C ASN A 23 -39.99 10.28 56.70
N SER A 24 -39.13 10.29 57.72
CA SER A 24 -37.84 10.97 57.78
C SER A 24 -36.77 10.27 56.93
N HIS A 25 -37.00 10.17 55.62
CA HIS A 25 -36.13 9.44 54.71
C HIS A 25 -36.00 10.03 53.28
N GLU A 26 -36.52 11.24 53.05
CA GLU A 26 -36.22 11.99 51.83
C GLU A 26 -34.78 12.51 51.83
N ILE A 27 -34.11 12.43 50.67
CA ILE A 27 -32.73 12.88 50.51
C ILE A 27 -32.75 14.38 50.16
N ASP A 28 -32.70 15.25 51.16
CA ASP A 28 -32.63 16.69 50.93
C ASP A 28 -31.32 17.09 50.25
N LEU A 29 -31.44 17.50 48.99
CA LEU A 29 -30.35 17.98 48.15
C LEU A 29 -29.69 19.26 48.69
N PHE A 30 -30.43 20.11 49.41
CA PHE A 30 -29.88 21.35 49.96
C PHE A 30 -28.95 21.07 51.15
N SER A 31 -29.35 20.19 52.08
CA SER A 31 -28.47 19.72 53.17
C SER A 31 -27.16 19.11 52.65
N LEU A 32 -27.21 18.31 51.57
CA LEU A 32 -26.02 17.72 50.95
C LEU A 32 -25.07 18.79 50.39
N VAL A 33 -25.61 19.83 49.76
CA VAL A 33 -24.83 20.98 49.26
C VAL A 33 -24.19 21.75 50.42
N GLU A 34 -24.89 21.94 51.54
CA GLU A 34 -24.32 22.62 52.71
C GLU A 34 -23.18 21.81 53.34
N VAL A 35 -23.35 20.50 53.52
CA VAL A 35 -22.31 19.59 54.03
C VAL A 35 -21.04 19.64 53.17
N LEU A 36 -21.19 19.69 51.84
CA LEU A 36 -20.07 19.88 50.91
C LEU A 36 -19.44 21.28 51.03
N TRP A 37 -20.24 22.33 51.21
CA TRP A 37 -19.77 23.70 51.39
C TRP A 37 -18.99 23.90 52.71
N GLN A 38 -19.43 23.30 53.80
CA GLN A 38 -18.70 23.26 55.07
C GLN A 38 -17.37 22.50 54.91
N ALA A 39 -17.35 21.43 54.11
CA ALA A 39 -16.15 20.64 53.83
C ALA A 39 -15.18 21.23 52.79
N LYS A 40 -15.47 22.39 52.18
CA LYS A 40 -14.77 22.93 50.99
C LYS A 40 -13.24 22.95 51.07
N ARG A 41 -12.65 23.23 52.25
CA ARG A 41 -11.17 23.18 52.43
C ARG A 41 -10.59 21.78 52.25
N ARG A 42 -11.30 20.73 52.69
CA ARG A 42 -10.89 19.33 52.50
C ARG A 42 -11.01 18.93 51.04
N ILE A 43 -12.14 19.27 50.40
CA ILE A 43 -12.41 18.99 48.99
C ILE A 43 -11.35 19.64 48.09
N LEU A 44 -11.02 20.92 48.33
CA LEU A 44 -9.99 21.62 47.58
C LEU A 44 -8.60 20.99 47.77
N ALA A 45 -8.25 20.57 48.99
CA ALA A 45 -6.97 19.91 49.28
C ALA A 45 -6.83 18.55 48.57
N THR A 46 -7.90 17.73 48.55
CA THR A 46 -7.88 16.45 47.83
C THR A 46 -7.89 16.63 46.31
N VAL A 47 -8.66 17.59 45.77
CA VAL A 47 -8.60 17.94 44.34
C VAL A 47 -7.20 18.38 43.94
N PHE A 48 -6.54 19.22 44.75
CA PHE A 48 -5.17 19.68 44.50
C PHE A 48 -4.15 18.53 44.59
N ALA A 49 -4.26 17.63 45.56
CA ALA A 49 -3.42 16.44 45.66
C ALA A 49 -3.55 15.54 44.42
N PHE A 50 -4.78 15.29 43.95
CA PHE A 50 -5.03 14.53 42.73
C PHE A 50 -4.53 15.25 41.47
N ALA A 51 -4.64 16.58 41.38
CA ALA A 51 -4.05 17.37 40.30
C ALA A 51 -2.51 17.25 40.28
N CYS A 52 -1.85 17.23 41.45
CA CYS A 52 -0.40 17.01 41.56
C CYS A 52 0.00 15.58 41.13
N VAL A 53 -0.77 14.56 41.50
CA VAL A 53 -0.58 13.18 41.02
C VAL A 53 -0.77 13.12 39.50
N GLY A 54 -1.80 13.75 38.95
CA GLY A 54 -2.03 13.86 37.50
C GLY A 54 -0.89 14.58 36.76
N LEU A 55 -0.31 15.63 37.35
CA LEU A 55 0.87 16.32 36.83
C LEU A 55 2.08 15.37 36.77
N LEU A 56 2.38 14.65 37.86
CA LEU A 56 3.49 13.69 37.92
C LEU A 56 3.32 12.56 36.89
N LEU A 57 2.13 11.93 36.84
CA LEU A 57 1.81 10.91 35.84
C LEU A 57 1.95 11.45 34.40
N SER A 58 1.63 12.73 34.17
CA SER A 58 1.83 13.41 32.89
C SER A 58 3.30 13.71 32.54
N PHE A 59 4.26 13.46 33.44
CA PHE A 59 5.69 13.39 33.11
C PHE A 59 6.21 11.96 32.94
N LEU A 60 5.61 10.98 33.62
CA LEU A 60 5.99 9.55 33.49
C LEU A 60 5.43 8.88 32.22
N LEU A 61 4.32 9.36 31.67
CA LEU A 61 3.71 8.79 30.46
C LEU A 61 4.66 8.91 29.24
N PRO A 62 4.89 7.81 28.49
CA PRO A 62 5.82 7.80 27.36
C PRO A 62 5.31 8.71 26.24
N GLN A 63 6.19 9.58 25.76
CA GLN A 63 5.88 10.51 24.69
C GLN A 63 5.79 9.76 23.36
N LYS A 64 4.86 10.17 22.50
CA LYS A 64 4.66 9.60 21.17
C LYS A 64 4.70 10.73 20.14
N TRP A 65 5.38 10.49 19.04
CA TRP A 65 5.47 11.41 17.91
C TRP A 65 5.33 10.65 16.61
N THR A 66 4.38 11.05 15.76
CA THR A 66 4.11 10.40 14.47
C THR A 66 4.65 11.25 13.34
N SER A 67 5.69 10.76 12.68
CA SER A 67 6.10 11.29 11.37
C SER A 67 5.07 10.87 10.32
N GLN A 68 4.81 11.76 9.36
CA GLN A 68 3.88 11.52 8.27
C GLN A 68 4.49 11.95 6.93
N ALA A 69 4.26 11.15 5.90
CA ALA A 69 4.50 11.47 4.50
C ALA A 69 3.22 11.21 3.70
N ILE A 70 3.00 11.97 2.64
CA ILE A 70 1.88 11.76 1.70
C ILE A 70 2.49 11.51 0.33
N VAL A 71 2.18 10.36 -0.25
CA VAL A 71 2.70 9.91 -1.55
C VAL A 71 1.58 9.75 -2.56
N THR A 72 1.89 10.00 -3.83
CA THR A 72 0.99 9.85 -4.99
C THR A 72 1.77 9.12 -6.11
N PRO A 73 1.15 8.51 -7.14
CA PRO A 73 1.88 7.93 -8.26
C PRO A 73 2.89 8.89 -8.89
N ALA A 74 3.99 8.34 -9.43
CA ALA A 74 5.08 9.15 -9.95
C ALA A 74 4.68 10.02 -11.16
N GLU A 75 5.33 11.18 -11.28
CA GLU A 75 5.20 12.07 -12.42
C GLU A 75 6.05 11.60 -13.60
N SER A 76 5.63 11.89 -14.84
CA SER A 76 6.36 11.51 -16.06
C SER A 76 7.83 11.99 -16.07
N VAL A 77 8.12 13.13 -15.44
CA VAL A 77 9.48 13.68 -15.34
C VAL A 77 10.41 12.84 -14.46
N GLN A 78 9.89 12.15 -13.44
CA GLN A 78 10.67 11.24 -12.58
C GLN A 78 11.03 9.92 -13.29
N TRP A 79 10.39 9.65 -14.43
CA TRP A 79 10.48 8.38 -15.15
C TRP A 79 11.23 8.48 -16.49
N GLN A 80 11.70 9.67 -16.89
CA GLN A 80 12.30 9.90 -18.22
C GLN A 80 13.44 8.92 -18.56
N GLY A 81 14.24 8.49 -17.58
CA GLY A 81 15.27 7.47 -17.78
C GLY A 81 14.69 6.10 -18.15
N LEU A 82 13.63 5.66 -17.47
CA LEU A 82 12.99 4.36 -17.69
C LEU A 82 12.19 4.37 -19.00
N GLU A 83 11.48 5.46 -19.30
CA GLU A 83 10.74 5.66 -20.55
C GLU A 83 11.66 5.56 -21.79
N ARG A 84 12.93 5.99 -21.69
CA ARG A 84 13.94 5.80 -22.75
C ARG A 84 14.27 4.32 -22.96
N THR A 85 14.51 3.57 -21.87
CA THR A 85 14.77 2.13 -21.94
C THR A 85 13.56 1.36 -22.49
N LEU A 86 12.35 1.66 -22.01
CA LEU A 86 11.10 1.08 -22.52
C LEU A 86 10.87 1.41 -24.01
N THR A 87 11.24 2.61 -24.45
CA THR A 87 11.17 3.00 -25.87
C THR A 87 12.17 2.21 -26.73
N ALA A 88 13.41 2.02 -26.25
CA ALA A 88 14.40 1.20 -26.94
C ALA A 88 13.97 -0.27 -27.06
N LEU A 89 13.34 -0.83 -26.01
CA LEU A 89 12.78 -2.17 -26.01
C LEU A 89 11.57 -2.30 -26.96
N ARG A 90 10.71 -1.28 -27.05
CA ARG A 90 9.59 -1.24 -28.02
C ARG A 90 10.07 -1.24 -29.48
N VAL A 91 11.23 -0.64 -29.77
CA VAL A 91 11.86 -0.70 -31.11
C VAL A 91 12.42 -2.10 -31.44
N LEU A 92 12.58 -2.98 -30.44
CA LEU A 92 12.98 -4.38 -30.59
C LEU A 92 11.77 -5.34 -30.43
N ASP A 93 10.57 -4.88 -30.83
CA ASP A 93 9.30 -5.62 -30.75
C ASP A 93 9.03 -6.26 -29.37
N MET A 94 9.39 -5.55 -28.30
CA MET A 94 9.22 -5.99 -26.92
C MET A 94 8.33 -5.01 -26.13
N GLU A 95 7.03 -5.29 -26.13
CA GLU A 95 6.04 -4.50 -25.38
C GLU A 95 6.05 -4.86 -23.89
N VAL A 96 6.78 -4.05 -23.12
CA VAL A 96 6.88 -4.19 -21.66
C VAL A 96 5.76 -3.41 -20.96
N SER A 97 4.87 -4.12 -20.27
CA SER A 97 3.72 -3.57 -19.53
C SER A 97 4.09 -3.03 -18.14
N VAL A 98 4.93 -1.98 -18.10
CA VAL A 98 5.31 -1.26 -16.87
C VAL A 98 4.74 0.15 -16.90
N ASP A 99 3.91 0.48 -15.90
CA ASP A 99 3.25 1.79 -15.79
C ASP A 99 3.37 2.41 -14.38
N ARG A 100 3.11 3.72 -14.28
CA ARG A 100 3.32 4.50 -13.05
C ARG A 100 2.33 4.17 -11.93
N ALA A 101 1.15 3.64 -12.24
CA ALA A 101 0.16 3.22 -11.25
C ALA A 101 0.42 1.79 -10.77
N SER A 102 0.75 0.83 -11.64
CA SER A 102 1.11 -0.54 -11.20
C SER A 102 2.37 -0.54 -10.33
N VAL A 103 3.39 0.25 -10.68
CA VAL A 103 4.62 0.38 -9.89
C VAL A 103 4.39 1.15 -8.56
N PHE A 104 3.51 2.16 -8.55
CA PHE A 104 3.07 2.78 -7.28
C PHE A 104 2.31 1.79 -6.38
N ASN A 105 1.42 0.98 -6.95
CA ASN A 105 0.69 -0.06 -6.22
C ASN A 105 1.64 -1.15 -5.70
N LEU A 106 2.70 -1.50 -6.44
CA LEU A 106 3.76 -2.41 -6.00
C LEU A 106 4.54 -1.81 -4.81
N PHE A 107 4.83 -0.51 -4.84
CA PHE A 107 5.42 0.20 -3.71
C PHE A 107 4.52 0.17 -2.46
N ILE A 108 3.23 0.50 -2.58
CA ILE A 108 2.29 0.44 -1.45
C ILE A 108 2.15 -1.01 -0.93
N LYS A 109 2.07 -2.00 -1.81
CA LYS A 109 2.03 -3.44 -1.46
C LYS A 109 3.27 -3.87 -0.66
N LYS A 110 4.47 -3.45 -1.09
CA LYS A 110 5.73 -3.78 -0.42
C LYS A 110 5.91 -3.03 0.90
N PHE A 111 5.54 -1.75 0.96
CA PHE A 111 5.52 -0.96 2.21
C PHE A 111 4.57 -1.56 3.26
N SER A 112 3.47 -2.16 2.80
CA SER A 112 2.49 -2.84 3.66
C SER A 112 2.88 -4.29 4.00
N SER A 113 4.07 -4.76 3.61
CA SER A 113 4.56 -6.11 3.91
C SER A 113 5.23 -6.15 5.29
N PRO A 114 4.71 -6.94 6.26
CA PRO A 114 5.35 -7.10 7.56
C PRO A 114 6.78 -7.62 7.45
N SER A 115 7.03 -8.57 6.56
CA SER A 115 8.35 -9.21 6.39
C SER A 115 9.44 -8.24 5.91
N LEU A 116 9.12 -7.37 4.94
CA LEU A 116 10.07 -6.34 4.48
C LEU A 116 10.31 -5.27 5.54
N LEU A 117 9.32 -5.01 6.40
CA LEU A 117 9.48 -4.12 7.55
C LEU A 117 10.33 -4.78 8.66
N GLU A 118 10.16 -6.07 8.93
CA GLU A 118 11.06 -6.81 9.84
C GLU A 118 12.51 -6.79 9.34
N GLU A 119 12.73 -7.06 8.06
CA GLU A 119 14.05 -7.06 7.42
C GLU A 119 14.73 -5.68 7.50
N TYR A 120 13.98 -4.61 7.22
CA TYR A 120 14.47 -3.23 7.41
C TYR A 120 14.76 -2.91 8.89
N LEU A 121 13.89 -3.29 9.82
CA LEU A 121 14.10 -3.03 11.26
C LEU A 121 15.28 -3.86 11.81
N ARG A 122 15.56 -5.05 11.26
CA ARG A 122 16.74 -5.87 11.60
C ARG A 122 18.04 -5.31 11.01
N SER A 123 18.00 -4.72 9.82
CA SER A 123 19.19 -4.15 9.16
C SER A 123 19.48 -2.69 9.54
N SER A 124 18.49 -1.96 10.07
CA SER A 124 18.63 -0.55 10.45
C SER A 124 19.57 -0.35 11.65
N PRO A 125 20.71 0.35 11.49
CA PRO A 125 21.65 0.60 12.59
C PRO A 125 20.99 1.36 13.76
N TYR A 126 20.03 2.24 13.46
CA TYR A 126 19.31 3.01 14.47
C TYR A 126 18.49 2.11 15.42
N VAL A 127 17.80 1.12 14.86
CA VAL A 127 16.99 0.16 15.65
C VAL A 127 17.93 -0.72 16.47
N MET A 128 19.02 -1.19 15.87
CA MET A 128 20.03 -1.98 16.57
C MET A 128 20.74 -1.19 17.69
N ASP A 129 20.96 0.11 17.55
CA ASP A 129 21.54 0.96 18.61
C ASP A 129 20.62 1.07 19.85
N GLN A 130 19.29 1.05 19.68
CA GLN A 130 18.36 0.97 20.81
C GLN A 130 18.39 -0.40 21.51
N LEU A 131 18.76 -1.45 20.77
CA LEU A 131 18.71 -2.85 21.22
C LEU A 131 20.03 -3.31 21.87
N LYS A 132 21.17 -2.69 21.55
CA LYS A 132 22.50 -2.95 22.15
C LYS A 132 22.56 -2.82 23.68
N GLY A 133 21.58 -2.18 24.31
CA GLY A 133 21.54 -1.98 25.77
C GLY A 133 21.16 -3.21 26.60
N ALA A 134 20.74 -4.32 25.98
CA ALA A 134 20.36 -5.54 26.67
C ALA A 134 20.96 -6.79 25.99
N GLN A 135 21.11 -7.87 26.76
CA GLN A 135 21.36 -9.21 26.21
C GLN A 135 20.03 -9.75 25.66
N ILE A 136 19.67 -9.30 24.46
CA ILE A 136 18.40 -9.61 23.83
C ILE A 136 18.44 -11.00 23.20
N ASP A 137 17.61 -11.90 23.71
CA ASP A 137 17.29 -13.18 23.08
C ASP A 137 16.59 -12.94 21.73
N GLU A 138 16.77 -13.85 20.77
CA GLU A 138 16.22 -13.71 19.41
C GLU A 138 14.68 -13.60 19.41
N GLN A 139 14.02 -14.21 20.41
CA GLN A 139 12.58 -14.06 20.63
C GLN A 139 12.18 -12.65 21.05
N ASP A 140 12.94 -12.01 21.94
CA ASP A 140 12.66 -10.64 22.39
C ASP A 140 13.01 -9.60 21.31
N LEU A 141 14.01 -9.87 20.47
CA LEU A 141 14.26 -9.10 19.25
C LEU A 141 13.03 -9.13 18.32
N HIS A 142 12.50 -10.33 18.02
CA HIS A 142 11.32 -10.46 17.16
C HIS A 142 10.08 -9.79 17.79
N ARG A 143 9.84 -9.96 19.11
CA ARG A 143 8.76 -9.25 19.83
C ARG A 143 8.88 -7.73 19.70
N ALA A 144 10.09 -7.17 19.89
CA ALA A 144 10.33 -5.74 19.75
C ALA A 144 10.06 -5.24 18.32
N ILE A 145 10.45 -6.02 17.31
CA ILE A 145 10.19 -5.73 15.89
C ILE A 145 8.69 -5.75 15.59
N VAL A 146 7.92 -6.73 16.07
CA VAL A 146 6.45 -6.79 15.88
C VAL A 146 5.77 -5.58 16.53
N VAL A 147 6.17 -5.20 17.76
CA VAL A 147 5.66 -4.00 18.45
C VAL A 147 6.13 -2.70 17.78
N LEU A 148 7.15 -2.72 16.93
CA LEU A 148 7.53 -1.60 16.05
C LEU A 148 6.76 -1.60 14.73
N SER A 149 6.43 -2.78 14.16
CA SER A 149 5.71 -2.87 12.89
C SER A 149 4.26 -2.37 13.00
N GLU A 150 3.58 -2.63 14.13
CA GLU A 150 2.25 -2.04 14.44
C GLU A 150 2.19 -0.51 14.42
N LYS A 151 3.35 0.15 14.58
CA LYS A 151 3.49 1.62 14.59
C LYS A 151 3.73 2.20 13.20
N MET A 152 4.02 1.36 12.19
CA MET A 152 4.13 1.73 10.78
C MET A 152 2.77 1.55 10.10
N LYS A 153 2.28 2.55 9.38
CA LYS A 153 0.95 2.50 8.74
C LYS A 153 0.96 3.15 7.37
N ALA A 154 0.32 2.50 6.41
CA ALA A 154 -0.08 3.05 5.13
C ALA A 154 -1.61 3.08 5.05
N VAL A 155 -2.19 4.23 4.73
CA VAL A 155 -3.64 4.42 4.61
C VAL A 155 -3.93 5.25 3.37
N ASP A 156 -4.85 4.80 2.52
CA ASP A 156 -5.37 5.60 1.40
C ASP A 156 -6.01 6.88 1.95
N SER A 157 -5.48 8.04 1.56
CA SER A 157 -5.94 9.36 2.03
C SER A 157 -7.35 9.72 1.54
N ASN A 158 -7.87 8.97 0.55
CA ASN A 158 -9.21 9.12 0.01
C ASN A 158 -10.23 8.18 0.69
N ALA A 159 -9.78 7.20 1.49
CA ALA A 159 -10.66 6.22 2.11
C ALA A 159 -11.71 6.87 3.02
N GLY A 160 -12.99 6.50 2.82
CA GLY A 160 -14.13 7.02 3.58
C GLY A 160 -14.83 8.24 2.97
N LYS A 161 -14.23 8.93 1.99
CA LYS A 161 -14.83 10.08 1.28
C LYS A 161 -15.87 9.65 0.22
N LYS A 162 -16.97 9.01 0.66
CA LYS A 162 -17.94 8.34 -0.23
C LYS A 162 -18.59 9.21 -1.32
N ASN A 163 -18.60 10.54 -1.17
CA ASN A 163 -19.26 11.47 -2.10
C ASN A 163 -18.29 12.48 -2.76
N GLU A 164 -16.97 12.36 -2.58
CA GLU A 164 -15.98 13.24 -3.23
C GLU A 164 -15.11 12.43 -4.20
N THR A 165 -15.24 12.68 -5.51
CA THR A 165 -14.31 12.13 -6.50
C THR A 165 -12.94 12.80 -6.34
N SER A 166 -11.99 12.11 -5.70
CA SER A 166 -10.66 12.67 -5.49
C SER A 166 -9.92 12.85 -6.81
N LEU A 167 -9.26 13.99 -6.97
CA LEU A 167 -8.56 14.38 -8.21
C LEU A 167 -7.28 13.56 -8.45
N PHE A 168 -6.75 12.89 -7.42
CA PHE A 168 -5.57 12.03 -7.52
C PHE A 168 -5.56 10.93 -6.44
N THR A 169 -4.92 9.81 -6.76
CA THR A 169 -4.61 8.77 -5.77
C THR A 169 -3.54 9.28 -4.81
N SER A 170 -3.77 9.23 -3.51
CA SER A 170 -2.74 9.54 -2.51
C SER A 170 -2.85 8.65 -1.28
N TRP A 171 -1.70 8.30 -0.71
CA TRP A 171 -1.60 7.48 0.50
C TRP A 171 -0.80 8.22 1.56
N THR A 172 -1.31 8.19 2.79
CA THR A 172 -0.64 8.68 3.99
C THR A 172 0.18 7.54 4.58
N LEU A 173 1.50 7.70 4.57
CA LEU A 173 2.46 6.82 5.22
C LEU A 173 2.85 7.45 6.56
N SER A 174 2.94 6.66 7.63
CA SER A 174 3.23 7.20 8.96
C SER A 174 3.95 6.21 9.87
N PHE A 175 4.77 6.73 10.78
CA PHE A 175 5.47 5.96 11.80
C PHE A 175 5.47 6.71 13.14
N THR A 176 5.03 6.06 14.22
CA THR A 176 4.98 6.63 15.58
C THR A 176 6.14 6.14 16.45
N ALA A 177 6.91 7.04 17.05
CA ALA A 177 8.08 6.71 17.87
C ALA A 177 8.23 7.56 19.16
N PRO A 178 9.12 7.17 20.11
CA PRO A 178 9.42 7.94 21.32
C PRO A 178 10.02 9.34 21.09
N THR A 179 10.78 9.54 20.00
CA THR A 179 11.37 10.84 19.63
C THR A 179 10.98 11.27 18.22
N ARG A 180 11.08 12.57 17.90
CA ARG A 180 10.61 13.13 16.61
C ARG A 180 11.55 12.78 15.47
N GLU A 181 12.84 12.87 15.80
CA GLU A 181 13.98 12.75 14.93
C GLU A 181 14.11 11.29 14.46
N GLU A 182 13.82 10.35 15.35
CA GLU A 182 13.57 8.93 15.10
C GLU A 182 12.35 8.67 14.22
N ALA A 183 11.19 9.22 14.59
CA ALA A 183 9.96 9.03 13.82
C ALA A 183 10.16 9.42 12.34
N GLN A 184 10.85 10.55 12.13
CA GLN A 184 11.21 11.03 10.79
C GLN A 184 12.22 10.11 10.09
N LYS A 185 13.35 9.77 10.74
CA LYS A 185 14.42 8.95 10.15
C LYS A 185 13.97 7.54 9.78
N VAL A 186 13.22 6.86 10.67
CA VAL A 186 12.77 5.49 10.44
C VAL A 186 11.76 5.45 9.29
N LEU A 187 10.81 6.40 9.22
CA LEU A 187 9.87 6.50 8.10
C LEU A 187 10.59 6.81 6.78
N ALA A 188 11.50 7.78 6.76
CA ALA A 188 12.25 8.16 5.57
C ALA A 188 13.12 7.01 5.04
N GLY A 189 13.87 6.34 5.92
CA GLY A 189 14.70 5.20 5.56
C GLY A 189 13.88 4.00 5.08
N TYR A 190 12.72 3.72 5.68
CA TYR A 190 11.85 2.62 5.21
C TYR A 190 11.21 2.91 3.84
N ILE A 191 10.79 4.16 3.60
CA ILE A 191 10.28 4.57 2.28
C ILE A 191 11.39 4.43 1.21
N GLN A 192 12.62 4.80 1.53
CA GLN A 192 13.76 4.64 0.61
C GLN A 192 14.07 3.15 0.36
N TYR A 193 14.15 2.34 1.42
CA TYR A 193 14.36 0.89 1.34
C TYR A 193 13.35 0.20 0.41
N ILE A 194 12.06 0.49 0.59
CA ILE A 194 11.00 -0.06 -0.27
C ILE A 194 11.07 0.52 -1.69
N SER A 195 11.43 1.80 -1.86
CA SER A 195 11.67 2.39 -3.19
C SER A 195 12.76 1.64 -3.95
N ASP A 196 13.89 1.34 -3.30
CA ASP A 196 15.04 0.68 -3.93
C ASP A 196 14.71 -0.78 -4.30
N ILE A 197 13.95 -1.50 -3.45
CA ILE A 197 13.43 -2.83 -3.78
C ILE A 197 12.46 -2.78 -4.98
N VAL A 198 11.57 -1.80 -5.04
CA VAL A 198 10.62 -1.65 -6.17
C VAL A 198 11.35 -1.35 -7.47
N VAL A 199 12.33 -0.44 -7.45
CA VAL A 199 13.18 -0.11 -8.60
C VAL A 199 13.94 -1.34 -9.08
N LYS A 200 14.59 -2.06 -8.16
CA LYS A 200 15.31 -3.31 -8.45
C LYS A 200 14.41 -4.36 -9.09
N GLU A 201 13.30 -4.72 -8.44
CA GLU A 201 12.37 -5.76 -8.93
C GLU A 201 11.74 -5.37 -10.27
N THR A 202 11.47 -4.08 -10.51
CA THR A 202 10.99 -3.60 -11.82
C THR A 202 12.04 -3.82 -12.90
N LEU A 203 13.29 -3.43 -12.67
CA LEU A 203 14.38 -3.61 -13.65
C LEU A 203 14.74 -5.10 -13.87
N GLU A 204 14.69 -5.92 -12.83
CA GLU A 204 14.88 -7.37 -12.93
C GLU A 204 13.77 -8.04 -13.76
N ASN A 205 12.50 -7.66 -13.57
CA ASN A 205 11.41 -8.16 -14.42
C ASN A 205 11.57 -7.75 -15.89
N ILE A 206 12.06 -6.53 -16.18
CA ILE A 206 12.36 -6.09 -17.55
C ILE A 206 13.51 -6.91 -18.16
N ARG A 207 14.57 -7.19 -17.40
CA ARG A 207 15.69 -8.06 -17.82
C ARG A 207 15.23 -9.48 -18.12
N ASN A 208 14.39 -10.05 -17.25
CA ASN A 208 13.84 -11.40 -17.44
C ASN A 208 12.98 -11.49 -18.71
N GLN A 209 12.17 -10.46 -19.01
CA GLN A 209 11.40 -10.40 -20.26
C GLN A 209 12.31 -10.29 -21.49
N LEU A 210 13.40 -9.51 -21.42
CA LEU A 210 14.40 -9.40 -22.50
C LEU A 210 15.10 -10.74 -22.76
N GLU A 211 15.52 -11.47 -21.72
CA GLU A 211 16.12 -12.80 -21.87
C GLU A 211 15.17 -13.77 -22.57
N ILE A 212 13.90 -13.82 -22.13
CA ILE A 212 12.87 -14.71 -22.69
C ILE A 212 12.58 -14.36 -24.16
N LYS A 213 12.41 -13.08 -24.51
CA LYS A 213 12.21 -12.61 -25.90
C LYS A 213 13.41 -12.92 -26.78
N THR A 214 14.63 -12.72 -26.27
CA THR A 214 15.88 -13.00 -26.98
C THR A 214 16.02 -14.50 -27.30
N ARG A 215 15.83 -15.37 -26.30
CA ARG A 215 15.86 -16.83 -26.49
C ARG A 215 14.78 -17.30 -27.47
N TYR A 216 13.56 -16.78 -27.36
CA TYR A 216 12.47 -17.13 -28.28
C TYR A 216 12.79 -16.78 -29.74
N GLU A 217 13.28 -15.57 -30.03
CA GLU A 217 13.60 -15.20 -31.42
C GLU A 217 14.85 -15.97 -31.93
N GLN A 218 15.82 -16.30 -31.08
CA GLN A 218 16.96 -17.18 -31.40
C GLN A 218 16.50 -18.59 -31.81
N GLU A 219 15.69 -19.26 -30.98
CA GLU A 219 15.16 -20.60 -31.27
C GLU A 219 14.32 -20.60 -32.55
N LYS A 220 13.45 -19.60 -32.71
CA LYS A 220 12.62 -19.41 -33.91
C LYS A 220 13.44 -19.07 -35.16
N LEU A 221 14.60 -18.41 -35.03
CA LEU A 221 15.54 -18.15 -36.14
C LEU A 221 16.27 -19.43 -36.56
N ALA A 222 16.68 -20.26 -35.61
CA ALA A 222 17.24 -21.59 -35.91
C ALA A 222 16.21 -22.50 -36.62
N MET A 223 14.94 -22.47 -36.18
CA MET A 223 13.84 -23.18 -36.83
C MET A 223 13.59 -22.69 -38.26
N ASP A 224 13.56 -21.37 -38.50
CA ASP A 224 13.37 -20.82 -39.85
C ASP A 224 14.53 -21.15 -40.80
N ARG A 225 15.78 -21.17 -40.32
CA ARG A 225 16.94 -21.66 -41.10
C ARG A 225 16.72 -23.10 -41.59
N VAL A 226 16.26 -24.00 -40.73
CA VAL A 226 15.96 -25.40 -41.10
C VAL A 226 14.77 -25.48 -42.06
N ARG A 227 13.71 -24.70 -41.84
CA ARG A 227 12.54 -24.63 -42.75
C ARG A 227 12.94 -24.19 -44.15
N LEU A 228 13.70 -23.11 -44.28
CA LEU A 228 14.17 -22.58 -45.56
C LEU A 228 15.15 -23.53 -46.24
N LYS A 229 16.03 -24.20 -45.48
CA LYS A 229 16.90 -25.25 -46.04
C LYS A 229 16.09 -26.41 -46.61
N ASN A 230 15.12 -26.95 -45.89
CA ASN A 230 14.26 -28.03 -46.39
C ASN A 230 13.49 -27.61 -47.65
N GLN A 231 13.12 -26.33 -47.76
CA GLN A 231 12.46 -25.77 -48.95
C GLN A 231 13.44 -25.63 -50.14
N LEU A 232 14.69 -25.24 -49.90
CA LEU A 232 15.76 -25.24 -50.90
C LEU A 232 16.06 -26.67 -51.38
N ASP A 233 16.22 -27.63 -50.47
CA ASP A 233 16.46 -29.04 -50.80
C ASP A 233 15.32 -29.62 -51.66
N ALA A 234 14.07 -29.25 -51.38
CA ALA A 234 12.90 -29.62 -52.20
C ALA A 234 12.89 -28.92 -53.58
N ASN A 235 13.27 -27.64 -53.66
CA ASN A 235 13.41 -26.91 -54.92
C ASN A 235 14.50 -27.52 -55.82
N ILE A 236 15.61 -27.95 -55.23
CA ILE A 236 16.70 -28.64 -55.95
C ILE A 236 16.20 -29.95 -56.58
N GLN A 237 15.36 -30.73 -55.90
CA GLN A 237 14.73 -31.93 -56.50
C GLN A 237 13.73 -31.56 -57.60
N ARG A 238 12.91 -30.52 -57.40
CA ARG A 238 11.97 -30.03 -58.42
C ARG A 238 12.69 -29.56 -59.69
N LEU A 239 13.79 -28.83 -59.55
CA LEU A 239 14.65 -28.40 -60.66
C LEU A 239 15.35 -29.57 -61.36
N HIS A 240 15.69 -30.64 -60.64
CA HIS A 240 16.21 -31.88 -61.24
C HIS A 240 15.18 -32.50 -62.20
N TYR A 241 13.96 -32.74 -61.73
CA TYR A 241 12.89 -33.28 -62.57
C TYR A 241 12.53 -32.33 -63.72
N SER A 242 12.50 -31.02 -63.47
CA SER A 242 12.27 -30.01 -64.53
C SER A 242 13.38 -30.06 -65.61
N LEU A 243 14.64 -30.31 -65.22
CA LEU A 243 15.76 -30.47 -66.15
C LEU A 243 15.63 -31.76 -66.98
N GLU A 244 15.23 -32.87 -66.37
CA GLU A 244 14.98 -34.14 -67.08
C GLU A 244 13.83 -33.99 -68.10
N ILE A 245 12.71 -33.38 -67.69
CA ILE A 245 11.55 -33.12 -68.55
C ILE A 245 11.91 -32.14 -69.68
N ALA A 246 12.63 -31.06 -69.40
CA ALA A 246 13.07 -30.10 -70.43
C ALA A 246 13.99 -30.75 -71.48
N ASN A 247 14.90 -31.63 -71.06
CA ASN A 247 15.73 -32.41 -71.99
C ASN A 247 14.92 -33.40 -72.81
N ALA A 248 13.99 -34.15 -72.19
CA ALA A 248 13.12 -35.10 -72.87
C ALA A 248 12.18 -34.43 -73.89
N ALA A 249 11.70 -33.22 -73.59
CA ALA A 249 10.88 -32.39 -74.48
C ALA A 249 11.71 -31.61 -75.53
N GLY A 250 13.05 -31.69 -75.50
CA GLY A 250 13.94 -30.99 -76.42
C GLY A 250 14.07 -29.47 -76.18
N ILE A 251 13.52 -28.95 -75.09
CA ILE A 251 13.47 -27.52 -74.76
C ILE A 251 14.80 -27.09 -74.11
N LYS A 252 15.80 -26.77 -74.93
CA LYS A 252 17.13 -26.35 -74.43
C LYS A 252 17.19 -24.88 -73.99
N ARG A 253 16.57 -23.99 -74.76
CA ARG A 253 16.57 -22.53 -74.54
C ARG A 253 15.21 -22.04 -74.03
N PRO A 254 15.11 -20.84 -73.44
CA PRO A 254 13.85 -20.31 -72.95
C PRO A 254 12.77 -20.22 -74.04
N VAL A 255 11.53 -20.57 -73.68
CA VAL A 255 10.37 -20.57 -74.58
C VAL A 255 9.76 -19.17 -74.61
N TYR A 256 10.28 -18.33 -75.48
CA TYR A 256 9.68 -17.03 -75.78
C TYR A 256 8.42 -17.20 -76.64
N SER A 257 7.32 -16.57 -76.24
CA SER A 257 6.10 -16.49 -77.03
C SER A 257 5.89 -15.09 -77.58
N ASN A 258 5.50 -15.00 -78.85
CA ASN A 258 5.23 -13.76 -79.56
C ASN A 258 3.84 -13.20 -79.22
N GLY A 259 3.60 -12.91 -77.93
CA GLY A 259 2.38 -12.27 -77.43
C GLY A 259 1.24 -13.19 -76.98
N GLN A 260 1.42 -14.51 -77.00
CA GLN A 260 0.48 -15.47 -76.38
C GLN A 260 0.99 -15.95 -75.03
N ALA A 261 0.11 -16.27 -74.07
CA ALA A 261 0.53 -16.80 -72.78
C ALA A 261 1.09 -18.23 -72.93
N VAL A 262 2.36 -18.46 -72.56
CA VAL A 262 2.91 -19.81 -72.43
C VAL A 262 2.29 -20.45 -71.19
N LYS A 263 1.53 -21.53 -71.39
CA LYS A 263 1.05 -22.36 -70.28
C LYS A 263 2.14 -23.37 -69.92
N ASP A 264 3.03 -22.96 -69.02
CA ASP A 264 4.05 -23.83 -68.43
C ASP A 264 3.41 -24.81 -67.42
N ASP A 265 4.18 -25.82 -67.01
CA ASP A 265 3.76 -26.79 -65.99
C ASP A 265 3.86 -26.17 -64.57
N PRO A 266 2.84 -26.31 -63.71
CA PRO A 266 2.83 -25.69 -62.38
C PRO A 266 3.74 -26.38 -61.36
N ASP A 267 4.05 -27.66 -61.56
CA ASP A 267 4.86 -28.47 -60.64
C ASP A 267 6.32 -28.56 -61.12
N PHE A 268 6.54 -28.65 -62.44
CA PHE A 268 7.86 -28.84 -63.06
C PHE A 268 8.11 -27.89 -64.25
N SER A 269 8.04 -26.58 -63.99
CA SER A 269 8.29 -25.50 -64.97
C SER A 269 9.52 -25.75 -65.87
N ILE A 270 9.29 -25.80 -67.19
CA ILE A 270 10.34 -26.01 -68.20
C ILE A 270 10.58 -24.79 -69.11
N SER A 271 9.82 -23.70 -68.95
CA SER A 271 9.89 -22.52 -69.83
C SER A 271 11.26 -21.82 -69.87
N LEU A 272 12.11 -22.00 -68.87
CA LEU A 272 13.50 -21.50 -68.84
C LEU A 272 14.45 -22.29 -69.76
N GLY A 273 14.10 -23.52 -70.14
CA GLY A 273 14.90 -24.43 -70.94
C GLY A 273 16.07 -25.08 -70.20
N ALA A 274 16.46 -26.28 -70.65
CA ALA A 274 17.45 -27.13 -69.99
C ALA A 274 18.79 -26.42 -69.69
N ASP A 275 19.29 -25.57 -70.60
CA ASP A 275 20.55 -24.84 -70.41
C ASP A 275 20.46 -23.90 -69.18
N GLY A 276 19.33 -23.19 -69.03
CA GLY A 276 19.08 -22.26 -67.92
C GLY A 276 18.69 -22.95 -66.61
N ILE A 277 17.90 -24.03 -66.69
CA ILE A 277 17.51 -24.83 -65.52
C ILE A 277 18.75 -25.53 -64.94
N SER A 278 19.64 -26.06 -65.78
CA SER A 278 20.90 -26.66 -65.33
C SER A 278 21.76 -25.65 -64.57
N ARG A 279 21.95 -24.43 -65.11
CA ARG A 279 22.73 -23.40 -64.43
C ARG A 279 22.05 -22.92 -63.14
N LYS A 280 20.71 -22.87 -63.09
CA LYS A 280 19.97 -22.56 -61.86
C LYS A 280 20.16 -23.66 -60.80
N LEU A 281 20.12 -24.92 -61.19
CA LEU A 281 20.33 -26.08 -60.32
C LEU A 281 21.74 -26.11 -59.73
N GLU A 282 22.76 -25.70 -60.49
CA GLU A 282 24.13 -25.50 -59.97
C GLU A 282 24.20 -24.40 -58.91
N ILE A 283 23.49 -23.29 -59.11
CA ILE A 283 23.46 -22.17 -58.17
C ILE A 283 22.76 -22.57 -56.87
N GLU A 284 21.56 -23.15 -56.94
CA GLU A 284 20.82 -23.57 -55.74
C GLU A 284 21.56 -24.67 -54.95
N LYS A 285 22.23 -25.62 -55.62
CA LYS A 285 23.12 -26.59 -54.96
C LYS A 285 24.39 -25.98 -54.34
N GLY A 286 24.75 -24.75 -54.73
CA GLY A 286 25.91 -24.03 -54.21
C GLY A 286 25.63 -23.16 -52.98
N VAL A 287 24.36 -22.94 -52.61
CA VAL A 287 23.97 -22.10 -51.46
C VAL A 287 24.31 -22.82 -50.15
N THR A 288 25.24 -22.25 -49.36
CA THR A 288 25.66 -22.82 -48.07
C THR A 288 24.93 -22.23 -46.85
N ASP A 289 24.55 -20.95 -46.90
CA ASP A 289 23.62 -20.35 -45.93
C ASP A 289 22.42 -19.75 -46.69
N VAL A 290 21.21 -20.16 -46.30
CA VAL A 290 19.96 -19.64 -46.85
C VAL A 290 19.78 -18.13 -46.55
N ALA A 291 20.50 -17.58 -45.57
CA ALA A 291 20.54 -16.14 -45.33
C ALA A 291 21.25 -15.33 -46.44
N GLU A 292 21.99 -15.95 -47.37
CA GLU A 292 22.55 -15.23 -48.53
C GLU A 292 21.46 -14.75 -49.49
N ILE A 293 20.35 -15.49 -49.59
CA ILE A 293 19.27 -15.28 -50.55
C ILE A 293 17.95 -14.83 -49.90
N ASP A 294 17.75 -15.05 -48.60
CA ASP A 294 16.54 -14.66 -47.86
C ASP A 294 16.76 -13.35 -47.05
N GLY A 295 16.14 -12.27 -47.49
CA GLY A 295 16.24 -10.96 -46.86
C GLY A 295 15.56 -10.87 -45.49
N ASP A 296 14.47 -11.59 -45.28
CA ASP A 296 13.73 -11.57 -44.00
C ASP A 296 14.50 -12.35 -42.94
N LEU A 297 15.17 -13.45 -43.31
CA LEU A 297 16.05 -14.18 -42.42
C LEU A 297 17.25 -13.33 -41.96
N ARG A 298 17.81 -12.50 -42.85
CA ARG A 298 18.84 -11.50 -42.47
C ARG A 298 18.29 -10.44 -41.52
N ASN A 299 17.09 -9.94 -41.76
CA ASN A 299 16.42 -8.98 -40.87
C ASN A 299 16.16 -9.61 -39.48
N ARG A 300 15.75 -10.88 -39.41
CA ARG A 300 15.55 -11.61 -38.15
C ARG A 300 16.87 -11.92 -37.42
N GLN A 301 17.95 -12.23 -38.13
CA GLN A 301 19.30 -12.37 -37.56
C GLN A 301 19.76 -11.04 -36.92
N TYR A 302 19.63 -9.92 -37.63
CA TYR A 302 19.95 -8.60 -37.09
C TYR A 302 19.09 -8.23 -35.87
N HIS A 303 17.78 -8.50 -35.90
CA HIS A 303 16.89 -8.29 -34.75
C HIS A 303 17.32 -9.11 -33.52
N VAL A 304 17.74 -10.36 -33.71
CA VAL A 304 18.28 -11.23 -32.66
C VAL A 304 19.61 -10.69 -32.09
N GLU A 305 20.50 -10.18 -32.95
CA GLU A 305 21.76 -9.54 -32.52
C GLU A 305 21.49 -8.26 -31.71
N GLN A 306 20.55 -7.42 -32.15
CA GLN A 306 20.16 -6.21 -31.44
C GLN A 306 19.48 -6.51 -30.09
N LEU A 307 18.68 -7.57 -29.99
CA LEU A 307 18.13 -8.07 -28.73
C LEU A 307 19.24 -8.55 -27.78
N ALA A 308 20.18 -9.35 -28.27
CA ALA A 308 21.29 -9.88 -27.47
C ALA A 308 22.30 -8.80 -27.04
N ALA A 309 22.44 -7.72 -27.81
CA ALA A 309 23.27 -6.56 -27.48
C ALA A 309 22.58 -5.54 -26.54
N MET A 310 21.25 -5.64 -26.36
CA MET A 310 20.49 -4.70 -25.55
C MET A 310 20.77 -4.90 -24.05
N ASN A 311 21.12 -3.83 -23.35
CA ASN A 311 21.40 -3.86 -21.91
C ASN A 311 20.46 -2.93 -21.14
N VAL A 312 19.69 -3.51 -20.21
CA VAL A 312 18.82 -2.79 -19.28
C VAL A 312 19.67 -2.28 -18.12
N SER A 313 20.24 -1.09 -18.26
CA SER A 313 21.05 -0.41 -17.23
C SER A 313 20.28 -0.14 -15.92
N ASP A 314 20.97 0.02 -14.80
CA ASP A 314 20.39 0.40 -13.50
C ASP A 314 19.91 1.86 -13.46
N VAL A 315 18.78 2.11 -14.14
CA VAL A 315 18.14 3.43 -14.21
C VAL A 315 17.56 3.80 -12.85
N LYS A 316 17.98 4.94 -12.31
CA LYS A 316 17.36 5.54 -11.13
C LYS A 316 16.06 6.26 -11.51
N PHE A 317 14.95 5.79 -10.95
CA PHE A 317 13.63 6.44 -10.98
C PHE A 317 12.98 6.31 -9.59
N THR A 318 11.82 6.94 -9.38
CA THR A 318 11.06 6.82 -8.12
C THR A 318 9.68 6.22 -8.40
N PRO A 319 9.18 5.25 -7.61
CA PRO A 319 7.86 4.66 -7.83
C PRO A 319 6.69 5.55 -7.35
N PHE A 320 6.99 6.66 -6.68
CA PHE A 320 6.02 7.64 -6.17
C PHE A 320 6.53 9.09 -6.31
N LYS A 321 5.64 10.04 -6.09
CA LYS A 321 5.92 11.47 -5.85
C LYS A 321 5.51 11.82 -4.41
N TYR A 322 6.31 12.61 -3.70
CA TYR A 322 5.90 13.19 -2.41
C TYR A 322 4.99 14.42 -2.64
N GLN A 323 3.77 14.37 -2.08
CA GLN A 323 2.96 15.56 -1.79
C GLN A 323 3.35 16.15 -0.41
N LEU A 324 3.81 15.29 0.50
CA LEU A 324 4.46 15.66 1.76
C LEU A 324 5.61 14.69 2.02
N SER A 325 6.84 15.19 2.13
CA SER A 325 8.00 14.42 2.59
C SER A 325 7.88 14.08 4.09
N PRO A 326 8.51 12.99 4.60
CA PRO A 326 8.49 12.61 6.01
C PRO A 326 8.71 13.80 6.96
N SER A 327 7.66 14.15 7.69
CA SER A 327 7.63 15.36 8.52
C SER A 327 8.40 15.20 9.83
N LEU A 328 8.94 16.31 10.35
CA LEU A 328 9.45 16.37 11.72
C LEU A 328 8.29 16.79 12.64
N PRO A 329 7.68 15.89 13.43
CA PRO A 329 6.43 16.16 14.14
C PRO A 329 6.58 17.24 15.22
N VAL A 330 5.92 18.39 15.04
CA VAL A 330 5.94 19.52 15.99
C VAL A 330 5.01 19.34 17.20
N LYS A 331 4.04 18.44 17.12
CA LYS A 331 3.04 18.16 18.16
C LYS A 331 3.14 16.70 18.62
N LYS A 332 2.96 16.47 19.92
CA LYS A 332 2.94 15.14 20.55
C LYS A 332 1.58 14.47 20.35
N ASP A 333 1.59 13.16 20.18
CA ASP A 333 0.40 12.32 20.11
C ASP A 333 -0.02 11.83 21.50
N GLY A 334 -1.33 11.68 21.70
CA GLY A 334 -1.94 11.31 22.97
C GLY A 334 -2.61 12.47 23.72
N PRO A 335 -3.17 12.24 24.92
CA PRO A 335 -3.84 13.26 25.70
C PRO A 335 -2.84 14.35 26.15
N GLY A 336 -3.15 15.61 25.86
CA GLY A 336 -2.33 16.74 26.30
C GLY A 336 -2.26 16.84 27.83
N LYS A 337 -1.14 17.36 28.37
CA LYS A 337 -0.90 17.39 29.82
C LYS A 337 -2.07 17.97 30.64
N ALA A 338 -2.66 19.06 30.14
CA ALA A 338 -3.85 19.67 30.76
C ALA A 338 -5.04 18.71 30.88
N VAL A 339 -5.29 17.86 29.88
CA VAL A 339 -6.39 16.87 29.90
C VAL A 339 -6.17 15.84 31.00
N ILE A 340 -4.94 15.35 31.17
CA ILE A 340 -4.56 14.39 32.22
C ILE A 340 -4.77 15.02 33.61
N ILE A 341 -4.33 16.27 33.80
CA ILE A 341 -4.46 17.00 35.06
C ILE A 341 -5.94 17.29 35.39
N ILE A 342 -6.74 17.70 34.39
CA ILE A 342 -8.19 17.96 34.55
C ILE A 342 -8.94 16.68 34.91
N LEU A 343 -8.68 15.56 34.22
CA LEU A 343 -9.31 14.27 34.53
C LEU A 343 -8.94 13.79 35.94
N ALA A 344 -7.67 13.90 36.33
CA ALA A 344 -7.24 13.56 37.69
C ALA A 344 -7.92 14.45 38.75
N ALA A 345 -8.01 15.77 38.51
CA ALA A 345 -8.70 16.71 39.40
C ALA A 345 -10.20 16.42 39.53
N LEU A 346 -10.88 16.06 38.43
CA LEU A 346 -12.31 15.65 38.44
C LEU A 346 -12.51 14.37 39.25
N ILE A 347 -11.69 13.35 39.02
CA ILE A 347 -11.70 12.07 39.77
C ILE A 347 -11.46 12.31 41.27
N GLY A 348 -10.48 13.17 41.61
CA GLY A 348 -10.22 13.60 42.98
C GLY A 348 -11.41 14.35 43.60
N GLY A 349 -12.10 15.19 42.83
CA GLY A 349 -13.31 15.90 43.27
C GLY A 349 -14.48 14.97 43.55
N MET A 350 -14.74 14.00 42.67
CA MET A 350 -15.79 12.99 42.87
C MET A 350 -15.55 12.17 44.14
N MET A 351 -14.32 11.67 44.35
CA MET A 351 -13.97 10.94 45.58
C MET A 351 -14.00 11.83 46.82
N ALA A 352 -13.65 13.12 46.71
CA ALA A 352 -13.73 14.06 47.82
C ALA A 352 -15.17 14.28 48.27
N CYS A 353 -16.08 14.56 47.34
CA CYS A 353 -17.50 14.71 47.63
C CYS A 353 -18.09 13.41 48.20
N GLY A 354 -17.83 12.26 47.57
CA GLY A 354 -18.27 10.96 48.06
C GLY A 354 -17.76 10.65 49.47
N GLY A 355 -16.48 10.87 49.75
CA GLY A 355 -15.87 10.65 51.07
C GLY A 355 -16.40 11.59 52.15
N VAL A 356 -16.71 12.85 51.81
CA VAL A 356 -17.37 13.81 52.71
C VAL A 356 -18.78 13.35 53.06
N LEU A 357 -19.59 12.98 52.06
CA LEU A 357 -20.98 12.55 52.26
C LEU A 357 -21.07 11.20 53.00
N LEU A 358 -20.20 10.23 52.68
CA LEU A 358 -20.08 8.98 53.42
C LEU A 358 -19.67 9.22 54.88
N ARG A 359 -18.72 10.13 55.14
CA ARG A 359 -18.36 10.51 56.51
C ARG A 359 -19.54 11.17 57.23
N HIS A 360 -20.30 12.04 56.57
CA HIS A 360 -21.47 12.68 57.15
C HIS A 360 -22.51 11.62 57.55
N ALA A 361 -22.94 10.75 56.62
CA ALA A 361 -23.89 9.69 56.88
C ALA A 361 -23.45 8.71 57.99
N MET A 362 -22.15 8.39 58.07
CA MET A 362 -21.60 7.58 59.17
C MET A 362 -21.58 8.30 60.52
N VAL A 363 -21.47 9.62 60.56
CA VAL A 363 -21.56 10.42 61.80
C VAL A 363 -23.02 10.55 62.22
N SER A 364 -23.94 10.87 61.30
CA SER A 364 -25.39 10.93 61.57
C SER A 364 -25.90 9.62 62.17
N ARG A 365 -25.62 8.47 61.53
CA ARG A 365 -25.99 7.14 62.05
C ARG A 365 -25.37 6.82 63.41
N LYS A 366 -24.19 7.35 63.74
CA LYS A 366 -23.57 7.17 65.05
C LYS A 366 -24.22 8.03 66.13
N MET A 367 -24.67 9.24 65.80
CA MET A 367 -25.43 10.10 66.72
C MET A 367 -26.84 9.53 66.95
N GLU A 368 -27.51 9.09 65.88
CA GLU A 368 -28.80 8.41 65.90
C GLU A 368 -28.77 7.14 66.77
N ASN A 369 -27.77 6.26 66.55
CA ASN A 369 -27.57 5.08 67.40
C ASN A 369 -27.20 5.41 68.85
N ALA A 370 -26.53 6.54 69.12
CA ALA A 370 -26.18 6.94 70.49
C ALA A 370 -27.41 7.47 71.24
N LEU A 371 -28.22 8.32 70.58
CA LEU A 371 -29.51 8.78 71.11
C LEU A 371 -30.44 7.60 71.40
N ALA A 372 -30.53 6.62 70.49
CA ALA A 372 -31.33 5.40 70.67
C ALA A 372 -30.78 4.41 71.73
N ILE A 373 -29.61 4.72 72.34
CA ILE A 373 -29.06 4.00 73.51
C ILE A 373 -29.37 4.78 74.79
N ASP A 374 -29.21 6.11 74.82
CA ASP A 374 -29.66 6.94 75.95
C ASP A 374 -31.17 6.81 76.18
N GLU A 375 -31.98 6.79 75.12
CA GLU A 375 -33.44 6.58 75.15
C GLU A 375 -33.85 5.15 75.56
N ARG A 376 -32.87 4.27 75.88
CA ARG A 376 -33.05 2.93 76.47
C ARG A 376 -32.41 2.78 77.85
N LEU A 377 -31.83 3.86 78.39
CA LEU A 377 -31.20 3.92 79.72
C LEU A 377 -31.95 4.85 80.68
N VAL A 378 -33.11 5.36 80.25
CA VAL A 378 -34.12 6.12 81.01
C VAL A 378 -35.39 5.28 81.15
#